data_AF-A0A7Y3XDY3-F1
#
_entry.id   AF-A0A7Y3XDY3-F1
#
_cell.length_a   1.000
_cell.length_b   1.000
_cell.length_c   1.000
_cell.angle_alpha   90.00
_cell.angle_beta   90.00
_cell.angle_gamma   90.00
#
_symmetry.space_group_name_H-M   'P 1'
#
loop_
_entity.id
_entity.type
_entity.pdbx_description
1 polymer ?
#
loop_
_entity_poly.entity_id
_entity_poly.type
_entity_poly.pdbx_seq_one_letter_code
_entity_poly.pdbx_strand_id
1 'polypeptide(L)'
;MKFNNYVWNIYKKSKQGQEAINRFKNLGTRRFLRELATDDFEEYNVEIHEKYVKEIGAETIPFHITTVVKDYASKYKFKNFEKAANFYESIVNKGIPLIEKNRKGKLVKLCDFGGQESPNDFYNCVEYVSFGLFFAHPEYFIPYRFRTRFHIFQEICQEFNIPIPAIPGKYDKNERSLYYTKINQSLYEFRTMYGLSPYEMCAFLYDFASNFIKDAQNEELPDPSKVWLILAGTWDFDFLDKATQTSTNQWGGNIATRRGDILLMYEVSPRSCIQTIWRASSDGFIDPFFHWHGTVWICSPIRTVPVTFKEMKEHPLLSKKAAIKGHLQGPSGKPFSVEEYQAIHDIMKRKGQDISLLPKIDVIDYLPSVELEDERSVEINLIEPFLKKLGYRGNDWIRQMPIKMGRGERNYPDYAFGANPKRGEEFAKMILESKFQLSTHREFSGAYYQAKSYALRLQAKMMVLASKEGLWVFPREKDTFGLNNNIHKNWNELNHPDIFHEIMLRIGRKNIL
;
A
#
# COMPACT_ATOMS: atom_id res chain seq x y z
N MET A 1 8.37 -1.52 16.86
CA MET A 1 9.00 -2.20 18.02
C MET A 1 10.25 -2.95 17.56
N LYS A 2 11.44 -2.67 18.11
CA LYS A 2 12.63 -3.50 17.78
C LYS A 2 12.41 -4.97 18.18
N PHE A 3 12.84 -5.91 17.32
CA PHE A 3 12.77 -7.33 17.63
C PHE A 3 13.43 -7.63 18.98
N ASN A 4 12.72 -8.38 19.83
CA ASN A 4 13.16 -8.68 21.18
C ASN A 4 13.32 -10.18 21.36
N ASN A 5 14.57 -10.63 21.51
CA ASN A 5 14.93 -12.03 21.69
C ASN A 5 14.22 -12.68 22.88
N TYR A 6 13.98 -11.95 23.97
CA TYR A 6 13.30 -12.50 25.14
C TYR A 6 11.83 -12.80 24.85
N VAL A 7 11.12 -11.84 24.24
CA VAL A 7 9.71 -12.00 23.85
C VAL A 7 9.56 -13.13 22.83
N TRP A 8 10.44 -13.17 21.83
CA TRP A 8 10.48 -14.25 20.86
C TRP A 8 10.70 -15.62 21.52
N ASN A 9 11.64 -15.72 22.46
CA ASN A 9 11.92 -16.98 23.17
C ASN A 9 10.74 -17.47 24.02
N ILE A 10 9.94 -16.56 24.59
CA ILE A 10 8.68 -16.92 25.26
C ILE A 10 7.69 -17.48 24.23
N TYR A 11 7.46 -16.75 23.15
CA TYR A 11 6.56 -17.18 22.08
C TYR A 11 6.95 -18.55 21.52
N LYS A 12 8.22 -18.76 21.17
CA LYS A 12 8.77 -20.03 20.68
C LYS A 12 8.49 -21.21 21.62
N LYS A 13 8.50 -20.98 22.93
CA LYS A 13 8.22 -22.02 23.94
C LYS A 13 6.73 -22.24 24.17
N SER A 14 5.88 -21.27 23.82
CA SER A 14 4.42 -21.42 23.91
C SER A 14 3.89 -22.50 22.98
N LYS A 15 2.70 -23.03 23.29
CA LYS A 15 2.01 -24.00 22.43
C LYS A 15 1.80 -23.45 21.02
N GLN A 16 1.30 -22.22 20.91
CA GLN A 16 1.07 -21.54 19.63
C GLN A 16 2.36 -21.42 18.81
N GLY A 17 3.45 -20.96 19.42
CA GLY A 17 4.73 -20.81 18.71
C GLY A 17 5.31 -22.13 18.24
N GLN A 18 5.22 -23.18 19.05
CA GLN A 18 5.65 -24.53 18.64
C GLN A 18 4.80 -25.06 17.47
N GLU A 19 3.47 -24.86 17.51
CA GLU A 19 2.57 -25.24 16.42
C GLU A 19 2.89 -24.49 15.13
N ALA A 20 3.10 -23.17 15.20
CA ALA A 20 3.46 -22.34 14.06
C ALA A 20 4.79 -22.76 13.43
N ILE A 21 5.83 -23.01 14.23
CA ILE A 21 7.16 -23.46 13.74
C ILE A 21 7.04 -24.86 13.13
N ASN A 22 6.38 -25.79 13.81
CA ASN A 22 6.20 -27.16 13.33
C ASN A 22 5.38 -27.22 12.05
N ARG A 23 4.44 -26.29 11.86
CA ARG A 23 3.66 -26.18 10.63
C ARG A 23 4.57 -26.04 9.41
N PHE A 24 5.56 -25.14 9.45
CA PHE A 24 6.49 -24.95 8.34
C PHE A 24 7.55 -26.04 8.22
N LYS A 25 7.98 -26.61 9.35
CA LYS A 25 8.93 -27.74 9.36
C LYS A 25 8.35 -28.99 8.70
N ASN A 26 7.06 -29.25 8.94
CA ASN A 26 6.36 -30.44 8.47
C ASN A 26 5.49 -30.17 7.23
N LEU A 27 5.59 -28.97 6.64
CA LEU A 27 4.79 -28.61 5.48
C LEU A 27 5.29 -29.41 4.27
N GLY A 28 4.52 -30.42 3.86
CA GLY A 28 4.75 -31.10 2.60
C GLY A 28 4.14 -30.32 1.43
N THR A 29 4.68 -30.50 0.22
CA THR A 29 4.20 -29.86 -1.01
C THR A 29 2.68 -30.01 -1.18
N ARG A 30 2.12 -31.24 -1.01
CA ARG A 30 0.66 -31.51 -1.11
C ARG A 30 -0.20 -30.88 -0.01
N ARG A 31 0.39 -30.60 1.17
CA ARG A 31 -0.32 -29.96 2.29
C ARG A 31 -0.34 -28.44 2.10
N PHE A 32 0.73 -27.88 1.53
CA PHE A 32 0.77 -26.51 1.06
C PHE A 32 -0.35 -26.20 0.06
N LEU A 33 -0.52 -27.02 -1.00
CA LEU A 33 -1.57 -26.81 -2.02
C LEU A 33 -2.97 -26.69 -1.39
N ARG A 34 -3.24 -27.47 -0.35
CA ARG A 34 -4.57 -27.55 0.28
C ARG A 34 -4.81 -26.54 1.38
N GLU A 35 -3.77 -26.12 2.10
CA GLU A 35 -3.94 -25.25 3.28
C GLU A 35 -3.58 -23.78 3.03
N LEU A 36 -2.79 -23.50 1.99
CA LEU A 36 -2.06 -22.24 1.91
C LEU A 36 -2.06 -21.60 0.51
N ALA A 37 -2.45 -22.31 -0.55
CA ALA A 37 -2.70 -21.72 -1.85
C ALA A 37 -4.00 -20.89 -1.78
N THR A 38 -3.91 -19.62 -2.17
CA THR A 38 -5.00 -18.64 -2.01
C THR A 38 -5.82 -18.43 -3.28
N ASP A 39 -5.40 -18.96 -4.44
CA ASP A 39 -6.12 -18.85 -5.72
C ASP A 39 -5.97 -20.14 -6.58
N ASP A 40 -6.89 -20.30 -7.55
CA ASP A 40 -7.03 -21.42 -8.52
C ASP A 40 -5.85 -21.61 -9.51
N PHE A 41 -4.78 -20.82 -9.42
CA PHE A 41 -3.70 -20.75 -10.40
C PHE A 41 -2.57 -21.77 -10.21
N GLU A 42 -2.75 -22.82 -9.41
CA GLU A 42 -1.65 -23.78 -9.21
C GLU A 42 -1.48 -24.76 -10.38
N GLU A 43 -2.57 -25.11 -11.06
CA GLU A 43 -2.57 -26.04 -12.18
C GLU A 43 -2.66 -25.25 -13.49
N TYR A 44 -1.51 -25.10 -14.15
CA TYR A 44 -1.46 -24.51 -15.47
C TYR A 44 -1.47 -25.62 -16.51
N ASN A 45 -2.24 -25.42 -17.56
CA ASN A 45 -2.14 -26.22 -18.77
C ASN A 45 -1.15 -25.54 -19.72
N VAL A 46 -0.02 -26.17 -19.99
CA VAL A 46 0.85 -25.75 -21.09
C VAL A 46 0.31 -26.30 -22.38
N GLU A 47 0.03 -25.42 -23.34
CA GLU A 47 -0.16 -25.81 -24.73
C GLU A 47 1.16 -26.35 -25.28
N ILE A 48 1.12 -27.60 -25.74
CA ILE A 48 2.28 -28.25 -26.31
C ILE A 48 2.42 -27.80 -27.76
N HIS A 49 3.59 -27.29 -28.12
CA HIS A 49 3.88 -26.97 -29.51
C HIS A 49 3.58 -28.18 -30.41
N GLU A 50 2.89 -27.96 -31.53
CA GLU A 50 2.40 -28.98 -32.48
C GLU A 50 3.41 -30.10 -32.80
N LYS A 51 4.70 -29.77 -32.90
CA LYS A 51 5.79 -30.71 -33.18
C LYS A 51 5.95 -31.82 -32.13
N TYR A 52 5.54 -31.56 -30.88
CA TYR A 52 5.62 -32.51 -29.77
C TYR A 52 4.28 -33.17 -29.44
N VAL A 53 3.15 -32.65 -29.94
CA VAL A 53 1.80 -33.19 -29.67
C VAL A 53 1.70 -34.68 -30.03
N LYS A 54 2.26 -35.08 -31.19
CA LYS A 54 2.29 -36.50 -31.59
C LYS A 54 3.20 -37.37 -30.73
N GLU A 55 4.29 -36.81 -30.19
CA GLU A 55 5.26 -37.54 -29.35
C GLU A 55 4.77 -37.72 -27.92
N ILE A 56 4.15 -36.68 -27.35
CA ILE A 56 3.56 -36.68 -26.01
C ILE A 56 2.20 -37.41 -26.03
N GLY A 57 1.40 -37.17 -27.06
CA GLY A 57 0.05 -37.71 -27.18
C GLY A 57 -1.03 -36.90 -26.48
N ALA A 58 -0.76 -35.63 -26.18
CA ALA A 58 -1.70 -34.67 -25.62
C ALA A 58 -1.44 -33.29 -26.25
N GLU A 59 -2.47 -32.44 -26.29
CA GLU A 59 -2.35 -31.05 -26.75
C GLU A 59 -1.97 -30.11 -25.61
N THR A 60 -2.31 -30.49 -24.38
CA THR A 60 -1.97 -29.77 -23.15
C THR A 60 -1.44 -30.73 -22.09
N ILE A 61 -0.54 -30.23 -21.23
CA ILE A 61 -0.13 -30.94 -20.01
C ILE A 61 -0.39 -30.05 -18.79
N PRO A 62 -1.08 -30.57 -17.76
CA PRO A 62 -1.15 -29.88 -16.48
C PRO A 62 0.19 -29.94 -15.76
N PHE A 63 0.62 -28.83 -15.18
CA PHE A 63 1.78 -28.80 -14.28
C PHE A 63 1.52 -27.94 -13.06
N HIS A 64 2.21 -28.28 -11.98
CA HIS A 64 2.20 -27.50 -10.74
C HIS A 64 3.51 -26.73 -10.61
N ILE A 65 3.43 -25.39 -10.63
CA ILE A 65 4.60 -24.50 -10.55
C ILE A 65 5.48 -24.87 -9.34
N THR A 66 4.87 -25.04 -8.17
CA THR A 66 5.57 -25.38 -6.92
C THR A 66 6.44 -26.63 -7.06
N THR A 67 5.90 -27.68 -7.69
CA THR A 67 6.60 -28.96 -7.87
C THR A 67 7.73 -28.82 -8.88
N VAL A 68 7.48 -28.17 -10.01
CA VAL A 68 8.48 -27.93 -11.06
C VAL A 68 9.67 -27.15 -10.51
N VAL A 69 9.40 -26.07 -9.79
CA VAL A 69 10.44 -25.21 -9.20
C VAL A 69 11.23 -25.99 -8.15
N LYS A 70 10.56 -26.72 -7.26
CA LYS A 70 11.21 -27.55 -6.24
C LYS A 70 12.14 -28.59 -6.86
N ASP A 71 11.63 -29.37 -7.81
CA ASP A 71 12.39 -30.47 -8.42
C ASP A 71 13.58 -29.95 -9.22
N TYR A 72 13.43 -28.80 -9.88
CA TYR A 72 14.53 -28.13 -10.57
C TYR A 72 15.58 -27.61 -9.58
N ALA A 73 15.17 -26.87 -8.55
CA ALA A 73 16.07 -26.27 -7.58
C ALA A 73 16.79 -27.31 -6.70
N SER A 74 16.15 -28.46 -6.41
CA SER A 74 16.73 -29.53 -5.59
C SER A 74 17.97 -30.19 -6.21
N LYS A 75 18.21 -29.98 -7.52
CA LYS A 75 19.40 -30.47 -8.23
C LYS A 75 20.67 -29.68 -7.88
N TYR A 76 20.52 -28.51 -7.26
CA TYR A 76 21.60 -27.59 -6.94
C TYR A 76 21.88 -27.60 -5.43
N LYS A 77 23.09 -27.21 -5.04
CA LYS A 77 23.46 -26.97 -3.64
C LYS A 77 24.17 -25.63 -3.56
N PHE A 78 23.83 -24.83 -2.54
CA PHE A 78 24.40 -23.49 -2.36
C PHE A 78 25.21 -23.42 -1.08
N LYS A 79 26.40 -22.80 -1.17
CA LYS A 79 27.31 -22.61 -0.04
C LYS A 79 26.96 -21.39 0.81
N ASN A 80 26.27 -20.41 0.22
CA ASN A 80 25.89 -19.16 0.85
C ASN A 80 24.72 -18.53 0.07
N PHE A 81 24.18 -17.43 0.61
CA PHE A 81 23.07 -16.71 0.02
C PHE A 81 23.41 -16.15 -1.38
N GLU A 82 24.61 -15.62 -1.59
CA GLU A 82 25.05 -15.07 -2.88
C GLU A 82 24.91 -16.09 -4.02
N LYS A 83 25.32 -17.36 -3.80
CA LYS A 83 25.15 -18.42 -4.81
C LYS A 83 23.68 -18.79 -5.03
N ALA A 84 22.85 -18.73 -3.98
CA ALA A 84 21.41 -18.94 -4.11
C ALA A 84 20.75 -17.80 -4.90
N ALA A 85 21.14 -16.55 -4.65
CA ALA A 85 20.68 -15.36 -5.37
C ALA A 85 21.05 -15.41 -6.86
N ASN A 86 22.31 -15.75 -7.18
CA ASN A 86 22.75 -15.92 -8.57
C ASN A 86 22.01 -17.06 -9.29
N PHE A 87 21.66 -18.13 -8.56
CA PHE A 87 20.79 -19.18 -9.10
C PHE A 87 19.39 -18.65 -9.41
N TYR A 88 18.79 -17.90 -8.48
CA TYR A 88 17.48 -17.29 -8.70
C TYR A 88 17.47 -16.36 -9.91
N GLU A 89 18.47 -15.49 -10.02
CA GLU A 89 18.64 -14.62 -11.19
C GLU A 89 18.77 -15.44 -12.48
N SER A 90 19.53 -16.54 -12.45
CA SER A 90 19.65 -17.43 -13.62
C SER A 90 18.32 -18.06 -14.02
N ILE A 91 17.45 -18.47 -13.08
CA ILE A 91 16.14 -19.04 -13.44
C ILE A 91 15.15 -17.97 -13.89
N VAL A 92 15.22 -16.75 -13.36
CA VAL A 92 14.43 -15.61 -13.87
C VAL A 92 14.81 -15.31 -15.32
N ASN A 93 16.12 -15.32 -15.63
CA ASN A 93 16.60 -15.03 -16.96
C ASN A 93 16.36 -16.17 -17.96
N LYS A 94 16.63 -17.41 -17.57
CA LYS A 94 16.59 -18.56 -18.50
C LYS A 94 15.27 -19.32 -18.51
N GLY A 95 14.42 -19.07 -17.51
CA GLY A 95 13.26 -19.90 -17.23
C GLY A 95 13.63 -21.25 -16.61
N ILE A 96 12.59 -22.00 -16.24
CA ILE A 96 12.73 -23.36 -15.72
C ILE A 96 12.19 -24.33 -16.77
N PRO A 97 13.01 -25.29 -17.26
CA PRO A 97 12.57 -26.20 -18.30
C PRO A 97 11.49 -27.14 -17.78
N LEU A 98 10.35 -27.15 -18.48
CA LEU A 98 9.29 -28.13 -18.32
C LEU A 98 9.65 -29.37 -19.15
N ILE A 99 9.89 -30.48 -18.46
CA ILE A 99 10.38 -31.72 -19.07
C ILE A 99 9.38 -32.82 -18.76
N GLU A 100 8.93 -33.52 -19.80
CA GLU A 100 7.98 -34.63 -19.68
C GLU A 100 8.49 -35.89 -20.40
N LYS A 101 7.98 -37.06 -20.02
CA LYS A 101 8.27 -38.31 -20.75
C LYS A 101 7.34 -38.43 -21.96
N ASN A 102 7.91 -38.60 -23.15
CA ASN A 102 7.13 -38.95 -24.32
C ASN A 102 6.63 -40.40 -24.27
N ARG A 103 5.80 -40.81 -25.25
CA ARG A 103 5.25 -42.18 -25.33
C ARG A 103 6.30 -43.30 -25.36
N LYS A 104 7.55 -42.99 -25.70
CA LYS A 104 8.69 -43.92 -25.72
C LYS A 104 9.52 -43.89 -24.42
N GLY A 105 9.07 -43.14 -23.40
CA GLY A 105 9.76 -42.99 -22.12
C GLY A 105 10.96 -42.03 -22.14
N LYS A 106 11.22 -41.34 -23.26
CA LYS A 106 12.33 -40.37 -23.37
C LYS A 106 11.90 -39.02 -22.80
N LEU A 107 12.79 -38.38 -22.04
CA LEU A 107 12.59 -37.01 -21.55
C LEU A 107 12.64 -36.01 -22.71
N VAL A 108 11.61 -35.18 -22.82
CA VAL A 108 11.47 -34.13 -23.83
C VAL A 108 11.20 -32.82 -23.12
N LYS A 109 11.96 -31.77 -23.45
CA LYS A 109 11.68 -30.40 -23.01
C LYS A 109 10.52 -29.84 -23.84
N LEU A 110 9.46 -29.41 -23.17
CA LEU A 110 8.25 -28.88 -23.80
C LEU A 110 8.38 -27.38 -24.04
N CYS A 111 8.67 -26.63 -22.99
CA CYS A 111 8.91 -25.19 -22.98
C CYS A 111 9.68 -24.80 -21.71
N ASP A 112 9.86 -23.50 -21.46
CA ASP A 112 10.36 -22.96 -20.20
C ASP A 112 9.22 -22.23 -19.47
N PHE A 113 9.10 -22.47 -18.17
CA PHE A 113 8.31 -21.61 -17.28
C PHE A 113 9.08 -20.32 -17.00
N GLY A 114 8.47 -19.17 -17.26
CA GLY A 114 9.10 -17.86 -17.14
C GLY A 114 10.23 -17.62 -18.14
N GLY A 115 11.33 -17.00 -17.70
CA GLY A 115 12.43 -16.59 -18.59
C GLY A 115 12.20 -15.22 -19.24
N GLN A 116 13.12 -14.82 -20.12
CA GLN A 116 13.04 -13.53 -20.84
C GLN A 116 11.77 -13.36 -21.68
N GLU A 117 11.15 -14.46 -22.14
CA GLU A 117 9.91 -14.42 -22.94
C GLU A 117 8.67 -14.16 -22.06
N SER A 118 8.68 -14.66 -20.83
CA SER A 118 7.57 -14.54 -19.88
C SER A 118 8.02 -14.08 -18.49
N PRO A 119 8.68 -12.91 -18.36
CA PRO A 119 9.21 -12.44 -17.08
C PRO A 119 8.10 -12.25 -16.04
N ASN A 120 6.87 -12.02 -16.50
CA ASN A 120 5.71 -11.82 -15.64
C ASN A 120 5.35 -13.04 -14.79
N ASP A 121 5.69 -14.24 -15.23
CA ASP A 121 5.32 -15.47 -14.52
C ASP A 121 5.97 -15.52 -13.14
N PHE A 122 7.23 -15.09 -13.03
CA PHE A 122 7.98 -15.11 -11.77
C PHE A 122 7.37 -14.18 -10.71
N TYR A 123 6.96 -12.97 -11.09
CA TYR A 123 6.38 -12.06 -10.11
C TYR A 123 4.88 -12.32 -9.90
N ASN A 124 4.11 -12.67 -10.93
CA ASN A 124 2.68 -12.97 -10.77
C ASN A 124 2.43 -14.28 -10.03
N CYS A 125 3.32 -15.25 -10.14
CA CYS A 125 3.25 -16.55 -9.47
C CYS A 125 4.26 -16.67 -8.32
N VAL A 126 4.69 -15.53 -7.74
CA VAL A 126 5.74 -15.50 -6.70
C VAL A 126 5.44 -16.44 -5.54
N GLU A 127 4.16 -16.64 -5.19
CA GLU A 127 3.75 -17.54 -4.13
C GLU A 127 4.20 -18.97 -4.48
N TYR A 128 3.74 -19.55 -5.58
CA TYR A 128 4.13 -20.91 -5.98
C TYR A 128 5.64 -21.07 -6.21
N VAL A 129 6.29 -20.08 -6.84
CA VAL A 129 7.74 -20.09 -7.07
C VAL A 129 8.51 -20.09 -5.75
N SER A 130 8.15 -19.20 -4.82
CA SER A 130 8.82 -19.07 -3.52
C SER A 130 8.67 -20.33 -2.66
N PHE A 131 7.51 -20.99 -2.69
CA PHE A 131 7.30 -22.25 -1.99
C PHE A 131 8.15 -23.38 -2.57
N GLY A 132 8.22 -23.51 -3.91
CA GLY A 132 9.08 -24.49 -4.55
C GLY A 132 10.56 -24.30 -4.15
N LEU A 133 11.02 -23.06 -4.14
CA LEU A 133 12.36 -22.70 -3.70
C LEU A 133 12.60 -22.97 -2.20
N PHE A 134 11.64 -22.63 -1.33
CA PHE A 134 11.72 -22.92 0.10
C PHE A 134 11.80 -24.42 0.39
N PHE A 135 11.03 -25.24 -0.33
CA PHE A 135 11.08 -26.70 -0.15
C PHE A 135 12.43 -27.30 -0.56
N ALA A 136 13.08 -26.74 -1.59
CA ALA A 136 14.39 -27.19 -2.02
C ALA A 136 15.51 -26.64 -1.12
N HIS A 137 15.41 -25.38 -0.70
CA HIS A 137 16.48 -24.60 -0.07
C HIS A 137 15.95 -23.65 1.00
N PRO A 138 15.43 -24.17 2.13
CA PRO A 138 14.79 -23.34 3.16
C PRO A 138 15.75 -22.37 3.83
N GLU A 139 17.06 -22.63 3.79
CA GLU A 139 18.08 -21.75 4.37
C GLU A 139 18.17 -20.37 3.67
N TYR A 140 17.75 -20.27 2.42
CA TYR A 140 17.97 -19.07 1.59
C TYR A 140 16.70 -18.42 1.06
N PHE A 141 15.60 -19.17 0.96
CA PHE A 141 14.35 -18.68 0.40
C PHE A 141 13.24 -18.77 1.43
N ILE A 142 12.33 -17.80 1.45
CA ILE A 142 11.18 -17.76 2.33
C ILE A 142 9.93 -17.92 1.47
N PRO A 143 8.99 -18.82 1.84
CA PRO A 143 7.74 -18.94 1.11
C PRO A 143 6.99 -17.63 1.25
N TYR A 144 6.67 -16.95 0.15
CA TYR A 144 6.13 -15.60 0.13
C TYR A 144 4.60 -15.64 0.01
N ARG A 145 3.89 -14.99 0.94
CA ARG A 145 2.41 -15.00 1.01
C ARG A 145 1.77 -13.61 1.11
N PHE A 146 2.55 -12.59 0.79
CA PHE A 146 2.10 -11.19 0.86
C PHE A 146 1.79 -10.63 -0.53
N ARG A 147 1.62 -11.49 -1.55
CA ARG A 147 1.05 -11.06 -2.83
C ARG A 147 -0.37 -10.57 -2.58
N THR A 148 -0.73 -9.47 -3.21
CA THR A 148 -1.92 -8.64 -2.95
C THR A 148 -2.02 -8.08 -1.52
N ARG A 149 -1.02 -8.31 -0.65
CA ARG A 149 -1.00 -7.88 0.76
C ARG A 149 0.34 -7.24 1.13
N PHE A 150 1.02 -6.62 0.15
CA PHE A 150 2.36 -6.06 0.34
C PHE A 150 2.42 -5.02 1.47
N HIS A 151 1.37 -4.22 1.67
CA HIS A 151 1.30 -3.26 2.78
C HIS A 151 1.47 -3.91 4.16
N ILE A 152 0.94 -5.13 4.37
CA ILE A 152 1.10 -5.90 5.61
C ILE A 152 2.57 -6.28 5.80
N PHE A 153 3.24 -6.72 4.73
CA PHE A 153 4.68 -7.01 4.78
C PHE A 153 5.49 -5.76 5.11
N GLN A 154 5.17 -4.62 4.49
CA GLN A 154 5.83 -3.35 4.79
C GLN A 154 5.65 -2.93 6.25
N GLU A 155 4.44 -3.08 6.79
CA GLU A 155 4.14 -2.77 8.19
C GLU A 155 4.94 -3.67 9.15
N ILE A 156 5.01 -4.99 8.89
CA ILE A 156 5.87 -5.91 9.64
C ILE A 156 7.33 -5.45 9.59
N CYS A 157 7.86 -5.19 8.39
CA CYS A 157 9.24 -4.79 8.23
C CYS A 157 9.55 -3.45 8.92
N GLN A 158 8.66 -2.47 8.81
CA GLN A 158 8.78 -1.19 9.51
C GLN A 158 8.76 -1.40 11.02
N GLU A 159 7.81 -2.18 11.53
CA GLU A 159 7.64 -2.40 12.96
C GLU A 159 8.89 -3.04 13.55
N PHE A 160 9.45 -4.06 12.90
CA PHE A 160 10.61 -4.81 13.37
C PHE A 160 11.97 -4.29 12.87
N ASN A 161 12.00 -3.17 12.16
CA ASN A 161 13.19 -2.57 11.54
C ASN A 161 13.94 -3.52 10.59
N ILE A 162 13.20 -4.27 9.78
CA ILE A 162 13.76 -5.05 8.67
C ILE A 162 13.87 -4.11 7.46
N PRO A 163 15.06 -3.93 6.88
CA PRO A 163 15.22 -3.09 5.69
C PRO A 163 14.41 -3.69 4.54
N ILE A 164 13.70 -2.83 3.80
CA ILE A 164 12.97 -3.24 2.58
C ILE A 164 13.67 -2.61 1.38
N PRO A 165 13.98 -3.39 0.33
CA PRO A 165 14.52 -2.83 -0.90
C PRO A 165 13.51 -1.88 -1.57
N ALA A 166 14.01 -0.90 -2.33
CA ALA A 166 13.15 0.04 -3.06
C ALA A 166 12.21 -0.70 -4.02
N ILE A 167 10.91 -0.38 -3.96
CA ILE A 167 9.90 -1.07 -4.76
C ILE A 167 10.12 -0.76 -6.25
N PRO A 168 10.18 -1.78 -7.12
CA PRO A 168 10.38 -1.57 -8.54
C PRO A 168 9.21 -0.86 -9.23
N GLY A 169 9.55 -0.12 -10.28
CA GLY A 169 8.57 0.53 -11.14
C GLY A 169 7.68 -0.47 -11.87
N LYS A 170 6.43 -0.06 -12.15
CA LYS A 170 5.40 -0.90 -12.79
C LYS A 170 5.89 -1.61 -14.06
N TYR A 171 6.65 -0.88 -14.89
CA TYR A 171 7.10 -1.31 -16.21
C TYR A 171 8.43 -2.07 -16.20
N ASP A 172 9.16 -2.07 -15.08
CA ASP A 172 10.42 -2.80 -14.95
C ASP A 172 10.15 -4.26 -14.55
N LYS A 173 9.69 -5.03 -15.54
CA LYS A 173 9.30 -6.43 -15.34
C LYS A 173 10.44 -7.29 -14.81
N ASN A 174 11.66 -7.06 -15.29
CA ASN A 174 12.83 -7.82 -14.87
C ASN A 174 13.14 -7.58 -13.40
N GLU A 175 13.22 -6.31 -13.00
CA GLU A 175 13.48 -5.94 -11.61
C GLU A 175 12.35 -6.42 -10.67
N ARG A 176 11.09 -6.37 -11.12
CA ARG A 176 9.96 -6.97 -10.39
C ARG A 176 10.15 -8.47 -10.13
N SER A 177 10.62 -9.23 -11.11
CA SER A 177 10.92 -10.65 -10.95
C SER A 177 12.09 -10.90 -10.01
N LEU A 178 13.11 -10.04 -10.03
CA LEU A 178 14.28 -10.12 -9.14
C LEU A 178 14.01 -9.62 -7.72
N TYR A 179 12.94 -8.84 -7.52
CA TYR A 179 12.61 -8.22 -6.23
C TYR A 179 12.45 -9.23 -5.09
N TYR A 180 11.89 -10.41 -5.39
CA TYR A 180 11.78 -11.50 -4.41
C TYR A 180 13.13 -11.89 -3.81
N THR A 181 14.21 -11.95 -4.59
CA THR A 181 15.54 -12.29 -4.05
C THR A 181 16.09 -11.18 -3.16
N LYS A 182 15.80 -9.92 -3.45
CA LYS A 182 16.18 -8.79 -2.58
C LYS A 182 15.44 -8.81 -1.23
N ILE A 183 14.16 -9.21 -1.25
CA ILE A 183 13.41 -9.49 -0.01
C ILE A 183 14.07 -10.62 0.77
N ASN A 184 14.38 -11.75 0.11
CA ASN A 184 15.01 -12.88 0.77
C ASN A 184 16.37 -12.54 1.38
N GLN A 185 17.14 -11.66 0.74
CA GLN A 185 18.40 -11.19 1.31
C GLN A 185 18.17 -10.48 2.64
N SER A 186 17.23 -9.54 2.68
CA SER A 186 16.91 -8.78 3.89
C SER A 186 16.39 -9.68 5.01
N LEU A 187 15.56 -10.67 4.67
CA LEU A 187 15.04 -11.65 5.63
C LEU A 187 16.11 -12.65 6.09
N TYR A 188 17.04 -13.05 5.21
CA TYR A 188 18.18 -13.89 5.54
C TYR A 188 19.11 -13.19 6.52
N GLU A 189 19.47 -11.94 6.26
CA GLU A 189 20.31 -11.12 7.14
C GLU A 189 19.66 -10.94 8.52
N PHE A 190 18.37 -10.61 8.56
CA PHE A 190 17.61 -10.54 9.81
C PHE A 190 17.62 -11.87 10.58
N ARG A 191 17.31 -12.97 9.88
CA ARG A 191 17.27 -14.31 10.46
C ARG A 191 18.63 -14.69 11.06
N THR A 192 19.72 -14.46 10.33
CA THR A 192 21.08 -14.75 10.78
C THR A 192 21.49 -13.87 11.95
N MET A 193 21.16 -12.57 11.92
CA MET A 193 21.44 -11.63 13.01
C MET A 193 20.83 -12.09 14.34
N TYR A 194 19.63 -12.65 14.31
CA TYR A 194 18.91 -13.10 15.52
C TYR A 194 18.95 -14.61 15.75
N GLY A 195 19.74 -15.36 14.96
CA GLY A 195 19.92 -16.81 15.13
C GLY A 195 18.64 -17.63 14.94
N LEU A 196 17.72 -17.16 14.09
CA LEU A 196 16.47 -17.85 13.78
C LEU A 196 16.73 -18.97 12.75
N SER A 197 16.13 -20.14 12.93
CA SER A 197 16.04 -21.15 11.87
C SER A 197 15.09 -20.69 10.75
N PRO A 198 15.15 -21.30 9.56
CA PRO A 198 14.20 -20.98 8.48
C PRO A 198 12.72 -21.08 8.91
N TYR A 199 12.39 -22.11 9.67
CA TYR A 199 11.02 -22.36 10.13
C TYR A 199 10.57 -21.35 11.20
N GLU A 200 11.50 -20.93 12.06
CA GLU A 200 11.27 -19.83 13.00
C GLU A 200 11.03 -18.52 12.28
N MET A 201 11.78 -18.24 11.21
CA MET A 201 11.55 -17.05 10.39
C MET A 201 10.16 -17.05 9.75
N CYS A 202 9.69 -18.19 9.24
CA CYS A 202 8.32 -18.32 8.73
C CYS A 202 7.27 -18.12 9.82
N ALA A 203 7.45 -18.74 11.01
CA ALA A 203 6.55 -18.54 12.14
C ALA A 203 6.56 -17.09 12.64
N PHE A 204 7.70 -16.42 12.59
CA PHE A 204 7.83 -15.01 12.90
C PHE A 204 6.98 -14.15 11.95
N LEU A 205 7.15 -14.30 10.64
CA LEU A 205 6.43 -13.49 9.64
C LEU A 205 4.92 -13.76 9.64
N TYR A 206 4.52 -15.03 9.70
CA TYR A 206 3.16 -15.43 9.39
C TYR A 206 2.25 -15.59 10.62
N ASP A 207 2.82 -15.73 11.82
CA ASP A 207 2.05 -15.87 13.06
C ASP A 207 2.39 -14.77 14.07
N PHE A 208 3.64 -14.70 14.52
CA PHE A 208 4.02 -13.75 15.57
C PHE A 208 3.82 -12.30 15.13
N ALA A 209 4.54 -11.85 14.10
CA ALA A 209 4.50 -10.47 13.63
C ALA A 209 3.12 -10.07 13.10
N SER A 210 2.43 -11.00 12.43
CA SER A 210 1.09 -10.75 11.91
C SER A 210 0.08 -10.49 13.04
N ASN A 211 0.20 -11.17 14.18
CA ASN A 211 -0.65 -10.91 15.34
C ASN A 211 -0.34 -9.56 16.02
N PHE A 212 0.90 -9.07 15.98
CA PHE A 212 1.25 -7.74 16.51
C PHE A 212 0.61 -6.59 15.73
N ILE A 213 0.46 -6.73 14.41
CA ILE A 213 -0.12 -5.67 13.56
C ILE A 213 -1.65 -5.79 13.39
N LYS A 214 -2.24 -6.96 13.69
CA LYS A 214 -3.70 -7.17 13.63
C LYS A 214 -4.49 -6.27 14.57
N ASP A 215 -3.95 -5.95 15.73
CA ASP A 215 -4.64 -5.11 16.72
C ASP A 215 -4.93 -3.70 16.18
N ALA A 216 -4.17 -3.22 15.19
CA ALA A 216 -4.43 -1.95 14.50
C ALA A 216 -5.47 -2.05 13.36
N GLN A 217 -5.79 -3.26 12.86
CA GLN A 217 -6.68 -3.46 11.71
C GLN A 217 -8.15 -3.70 12.11
N ASN A 218 -8.40 -4.12 13.36
CA ASN A 218 -9.73 -4.38 13.92
C ASN A 218 -10.47 -3.11 14.39
N GLU A 219 -9.89 -1.93 14.22
CA GLU A 219 -10.57 -0.66 14.50
C GLU A 219 -11.74 -0.46 13.53
N GLU A 220 -12.76 0.30 13.91
CA GLU A 220 -13.79 0.73 12.96
C GLU A 220 -13.16 1.45 11.76
N LEU A 221 -13.82 1.41 10.59
CA LEU A 221 -13.35 2.16 9.44
C LEU A 221 -13.42 3.65 9.75
N PRO A 222 -12.37 4.44 9.45
CA PRO A 222 -12.43 5.89 9.64
C PRO A 222 -13.48 6.48 8.71
N ASP A 223 -13.91 7.71 9.01
CA ASP A 223 -14.77 8.45 8.11
C ASP A 223 -14.10 8.61 6.74
N PRO A 224 -14.88 8.50 5.65
CA PRO A 224 -14.32 8.61 4.31
C PRO A 224 -13.83 10.04 4.05
N SER A 225 -12.66 10.15 3.43
CA SER A 225 -12.07 11.44 3.05
C SER A 225 -12.17 11.73 1.55
N LYS A 226 -12.34 10.69 0.73
CA LYS A 226 -12.35 10.78 -0.73
C LYS A 226 -13.29 9.75 -1.37
N VAL A 227 -13.72 10.03 -2.60
CA VAL A 227 -14.44 9.09 -3.46
C VAL A 227 -13.55 8.69 -4.63
N TRP A 228 -13.50 7.38 -4.91
CA TRP A 228 -12.76 6.82 -6.04
C TRP A 228 -13.69 6.00 -6.92
N LEU A 229 -13.59 6.18 -8.23
CA LEU A 229 -14.19 5.26 -9.20
C LEU A 229 -13.20 4.14 -9.50
N ILE A 230 -13.64 2.92 -9.25
CA ILE A 230 -12.89 1.70 -9.57
C ILE A 230 -13.64 0.87 -10.62
N LEU A 231 -12.90 0.08 -11.39
CA LEU A 231 -13.43 -0.66 -12.55
C LEU A 231 -13.52 -2.15 -12.24
N ALA A 232 -14.64 -2.78 -12.61
CA ALA A 232 -14.83 -4.22 -12.56
C ALA A 232 -14.94 -4.81 -13.97
N GLY A 233 -14.10 -5.81 -14.27
CA GLY A 233 -14.17 -6.59 -15.50
C GLY A 233 -15.30 -7.60 -15.46
N THR A 234 -15.57 -8.25 -16.61
CA THR A 234 -16.62 -9.27 -16.69
C THR A 234 -16.34 -10.49 -15.81
N TRP A 235 -15.06 -10.80 -15.58
CA TRP A 235 -14.63 -11.88 -14.66
C TRP A 235 -14.94 -11.58 -13.19
N ASP A 236 -15.19 -10.32 -12.84
CA ASP A 236 -15.49 -9.91 -11.47
C ASP A 236 -16.99 -10.02 -11.13
N PHE A 237 -17.86 -10.17 -12.14
CA PHE A 237 -19.31 -10.07 -11.95
C PHE A 237 -19.87 -11.12 -11.00
N ASP A 238 -19.39 -12.36 -11.07
CA ASP A 238 -19.86 -13.43 -10.18
C ASP A 238 -19.55 -13.12 -8.71
N PHE A 239 -18.36 -12.59 -8.44
CA PHE A 239 -17.97 -12.14 -7.10
C PHE A 239 -18.88 -11.00 -6.61
N LEU A 240 -19.10 -9.98 -7.44
CA LEU A 240 -19.96 -8.83 -7.09
C LEU A 240 -21.43 -9.25 -6.89
N ASP A 241 -21.89 -10.24 -7.66
CA ASP A 241 -23.24 -10.77 -7.56
C ASP A 241 -23.48 -11.62 -6.30
N LYS A 242 -22.42 -12.21 -5.74
CA LYS A 242 -22.48 -13.02 -4.52
C LYS A 242 -22.00 -12.28 -3.28
N ALA A 243 -21.53 -11.04 -3.44
CA ALA A 243 -20.97 -10.25 -2.34
C ALA A 243 -21.99 -10.00 -1.23
N THR A 244 -21.57 -10.24 0.01
CA THR A 244 -22.31 -9.97 1.25
C THR A 244 -21.61 -8.84 2.02
N GLN A 245 -22.23 -8.35 3.10
CA GLN A 245 -21.66 -7.25 3.90
C GLN A 245 -20.25 -7.53 4.46
N THR A 246 -19.89 -8.80 4.60
CA THR A 246 -18.56 -9.24 5.08
C THR A 246 -17.60 -9.58 3.94
N SER A 247 -18.02 -9.46 2.69
CA SER A 247 -17.16 -9.73 1.54
C SER A 247 -16.01 -8.72 1.49
N THR A 248 -14.82 -9.23 1.22
CA THR A 248 -13.61 -8.44 1.01
C THR A 248 -12.84 -8.99 -0.17
N ASN A 249 -12.15 -8.12 -0.91
CA ASN A 249 -11.31 -8.55 -2.03
C ASN A 249 -10.19 -7.54 -2.28
N GLN A 250 -9.14 -7.96 -2.98
CA GLN A 250 -8.17 -7.05 -3.57
C GLN A 250 -8.74 -6.41 -4.85
N TRP A 251 -8.39 -5.16 -5.12
CA TRP A 251 -8.81 -4.46 -6.32
C TRP A 251 -7.72 -3.56 -6.87
N GLY A 252 -7.72 -3.33 -8.19
CA GLY A 252 -6.90 -2.29 -8.78
C GLY A 252 -7.36 -0.91 -8.29
N GLY A 253 -6.45 -0.12 -7.73
CA GLY A 253 -6.81 1.12 -7.04
C GLY A 253 -5.76 2.22 -7.14
N ASN A 254 -6.08 3.38 -6.57
CA ASN A 254 -5.16 4.51 -6.50
C ASN A 254 -4.29 4.40 -5.24
N ILE A 255 -2.99 4.67 -5.36
CA ILE A 255 -2.07 4.69 -4.20
C ILE A 255 -2.40 5.81 -3.20
N ALA A 256 -3.15 6.83 -3.61
CA ALA A 256 -3.60 7.93 -2.76
C ALA A 256 -4.89 7.61 -1.99
N THR A 257 -5.50 6.44 -2.22
CA THR A 257 -6.65 5.97 -1.45
C THR A 257 -6.25 5.75 0.00
N ARG A 258 -7.14 6.09 0.93
CA ARG A 258 -6.95 5.86 2.37
C ARG A 258 -8.00 4.89 2.90
N ARG A 259 -7.63 4.13 3.93
CA ARG A 259 -8.57 3.28 4.67
C ARG A 259 -9.78 4.11 5.09
N GLY A 260 -10.97 3.64 4.75
CA GLY A 260 -12.23 4.35 4.96
C GLY A 260 -12.75 5.07 3.73
N ASP A 261 -11.97 5.34 2.67
CA ASP A 261 -12.49 6.03 1.49
C ASP A 261 -13.63 5.26 0.79
N ILE A 262 -14.47 6.01 0.07
CA ILE A 262 -15.61 5.47 -0.70
C ILE A 262 -15.14 5.03 -2.07
N LEU A 263 -15.60 3.86 -2.51
CA LEU A 263 -15.26 3.26 -3.78
C LEU A 263 -16.54 3.01 -4.61
N LEU A 264 -16.73 3.80 -5.66
CA LEU A 264 -17.78 3.59 -6.67
C LEU A 264 -17.33 2.50 -7.63
N MET A 265 -17.99 1.34 -7.59
CA MET A 265 -17.64 0.20 -8.45
C MET A 265 -18.39 0.30 -9.78
N TYR A 266 -17.69 0.69 -10.84
CA TYR A 266 -18.22 0.69 -12.19
C TYR A 266 -17.95 -0.64 -12.88
N GLU A 267 -19.02 -1.32 -13.26
CA GLU A 267 -18.99 -2.58 -13.99
C GLU A 267 -18.99 -2.30 -15.49
N VAL A 268 -18.01 -2.86 -16.19
CA VAL A 268 -17.86 -2.66 -17.64
C VAL A 268 -19.00 -3.30 -18.42
N SER A 269 -18.97 -3.19 -19.75
CA SER A 269 -19.92 -3.87 -20.63
C SER A 269 -19.97 -5.37 -20.34
N PRO A 270 -21.16 -6.01 -20.32
CA PRO A 270 -22.47 -5.49 -20.75
C PRO A 270 -23.23 -4.62 -19.74
N ARG A 271 -22.87 -4.60 -18.44
CA ARG A 271 -23.65 -3.90 -17.41
C ARG A 271 -23.53 -2.39 -17.51
N SER A 272 -22.32 -1.89 -17.75
CA SER A 272 -22.02 -0.46 -17.99
C SER A 272 -22.66 0.48 -16.96
N CYS A 273 -22.54 0.15 -15.67
CA CYS A 273 -23.19 0.88 -14.59
C CYS A 273 -22.42 0.80 -13.27
N ILE A 274 -22.72 1.71 -12.36
CA ILE A 274 -22.36 1.60 -10.94
C ILE A 274 -23.55 0.96 -10.23
N GLN A 275 -23.36 -0.22 -9.64
CA GLN A 275 -24.43 -0.91 -8.89
C GLN A 275 -24.00 -1.36 -7.48
N THR A 276 -22.73 -1.14 -7.13
CA THR A 276 -22.24 -1.34 -5.77
C THR A 276 -21.33 -0.18 -5.35
N ILE A 277 -21.43 0.19 -4.07
CA ILE A 277 -20.52 1.12 -3.39
C ILE A 277 -19.80 0.33 -2.32
N TRP A 278 -18.47 0.47 -2.25
CA TRP A 278 -17.62 -0.21 -1.29
C TRP A 278 -16.85 0.79 -0.44
N ARG A 279 -16.23 0.31 0.64
CA ARG A 279 -15.26 1.07 1.45
C ARG A 279 -13.87 0.45 1.29
N ALA A 280 -12.83 1.29 1.34
CA ALA A 280 -11.45 0.82 1.38
C ALA A 280 -11.10 0.30 2.79
N SER A 281 -10.72 -0.97 2.92
CA SER A 281 -10.23 -1.53 4.20
C SER A 281 -8.74 -1.32 4.41
N SER A 282 -8.00 -0.96 3.36
CA SER A 282 -6.58 -0.59 3.40
C SER A 282 -6.37 0.79 2.79
N ASP A 283 -5.23 1.42 3.11
CA ASP A 283 -4.68 2.46 2.24
C ASP A 283 -4.33 1.85 0.86
N GLY A 284 -4.21 2.69 -0.16
CA GLY A 284 -3.68 2.30 -1.46
C GLY A 284 -2.18 2.00 -1.36
N PHE A 285 -1.73 0.90 -1.96
CA PHE A 285 -0.33 0.49 -1.90
C PHE A 285 0.15 -0.05 -3.24
N ILE A 286 1.47 -0.14 -3.39
CA ILE A 286 2.11 -0.77 -4.53
C ILE A 286 2.41 -2.22 -4.17
N ASP A 287 1.98 -3.15 -5.02
CA ASP A 287 2.37 -4.55 -4.95
C ASP A 287 3.26 -4.92 -6.14
N PRO A 288 4.56 -5.21 -5.91
CA PRO A 288 5.50 -5.53 -6.99
C PRO A 288 5.19 -6.87 -7.67
N PHE A 289 4.43 -7.75 -7.01
CA PHE A 289 4.09 -9.10 -7.46
C PHE A 289 2.68 -9.20 -8.06
N PHE A 290 1.94 -8.08 -8.15
CA PHE A 290 0.59 -8.07 -8.70
C PHE A 290 0.48 -7.30 -10.02
N HIS A 291 -0.36 -7.79 -10.93
CA HIS A 291 -0.49 -7.22 -12.27
C HIS A 291 -0.88 -5.74 -12.27
N TRP A 292 -1.85 -5.34 -11.43
CA TRP A 292 -2.39 -3.98 -11.40
C TRP A 292 -1.44 -2.95 -10.76
N HIS A 293 -0.36 -3.40 -10.11
CA HIS A 293 0.68 -2.63 -9.39
C HIS A 293 0.12 -1.75 -8.26
N GLY A 294 -0.78 -0.80 -8.55
CA GLY A 294 -1.57 -0.08 -7.55
C GLY A 294 -2.77 -0.90 -7.08
N THR A 295 -2.85 -1.15 -5.78
CA THR A 295 -3.80 -2.09 -5.17
C THR A 295 -4.47 -1.46 -3.95
N VAL A 296 -5.72 -1.83 -3.70
CA VAL A 296 -6.49 -1.52 -2.48
C VAL A 296 -7.29 -2.75 -2.07
N TRP A 297 -7.54 -2.94 -0.77
CA TRP A 297 -8.54 -3.91 -0.31
C TRP A 297 -9.90 -3.23 -0.14
N ILE A 298 -10.94 -3.87 -0.67
CA ILE A 298 -12.32 -3.40 -0.60
C ILE A 298 -13.11 -4.22 0.43
N CYS A 299 -14.10 -3.60 1.06
CA CYS A 299 -14.98 -4.21 2.04
C CYS A 299 -16.34 -3.51 2.10
N SER A 300 -17.26 -4.06 2.91
CA SER A 300 -18.55 -3.45 3.24
C SER A 300 -19.36 -3.02 2.01
N PRO A 301 -19.66 -3.95 1.08
CA PRO A 301 -20.43 -3.62 -0.11
C PRO A 301 -21.85 -3.19 0.24
N ILE A 302 -22.31 -2.15 -0.44
CA ILE A 302 -23.68 -1.69 -0.43
C ILE A 302 -24.21 -1.78 -1.87
N ARG A 303 -25.25 -2.59 -2.07
CA ARG A 303 -25.95 -2.62 -3.35
C ARG A 303 -26.80 -1.37 -3.51
N THR A 304 -26.78 -0.83 -4.72
CA THR A 304 -27.55 0.35 -5.09
C THR A 304 -28.41 0.07 -6.32
N VAL A 305 -29.45 0.87 -6.53
CA VAL A 305 -30.02 1.00 -7.88
C VAL A 305 -28.90 1.34 -8.88
N PRO A 306 -28.86 0.68 -10.06
CA PRO A 306 -27.77 0.92 -11.01
C PRO A 306 -27.75 2.36 -11.53
N VAL A 307 -26.59 3.00 -11.57
CA VAL A 307 -26.35 4.27 -12.27
C VAL A 307 -25.57 3.97 -13.54
N THR A 308 -26.25 4.03 -14.67
CA THR A 308 -25.72 3.68 -15.98
C THR A 308 -24.72 4.72 -16.49
N PHE A 309 -23.82 4.29 -17.36
CA PHE A 309 -22.91 5.21 -18.06
C PHE A 309 -23.68 6.28 -18.85
N LYS A 310 -24.82 5.92 -19.44
CA LYS A 310 -25.70 6.87 -20.15
C LYS A 310 -26.17 7.99 -19.23
N GLU A 311 -26.69 7.65 -18.04
CA GLU A 311 -27.14 8.63 -17.05
C GLU A 311 -26.00 9.56 -16.61
N MET A 312 -24.79 9.03 -16.40
CA MET A 312 -23.61 9.86 -16.09
C MET A 312 -23.21 10.78 -17.25
N LYS A 313 -23.31 10.30 -18.50
CA LYS A 313 -22.97 11.07 -19.71
C LYS A 313 -23.98 12.18 -20.02
N GLU A 314 -25.23 12.02 -19.60
CA GLU A 314 -26.30 13.01 -19.76
C GLU A 314 -26.35 14.01 -18.60
N HIS A 315 -25.72 13.71 -17.46
CA HIS A 315 -25.71 14.61 -16.31
C HIS A 315 -24.84 15.87 -16.54
N PRO A 316 -25.33 17.10 -16.27
CA PRO A 316 -24.61 18.35 -16.56
C PRO A 316 -23.22 18.49 -15.92
N LEU A 317 -23.05 17.96 -14.70
CA LEU A 317 -21.77 17.93 -14.00
C LEU A 317 -20.87 16.77 -14.47
N LEU A 318 -21.33 15.52 -14.35
CA LEU A 318 -20.54 14.31 -14.61
C LEU A 318 -20.07 14.19 -16.07
N SER A 319 -20.87 14.64 -17.03
CA SER A 319 -20.51 14.65 -18.46
C SER A 319 -19.25 15.47 -18.77
N LYS A 320 -18.90 16.43 -17.91
CA LYS A 320 -17.70 17.25 -18.05
C LYS A 320 -16.44 16.54 -17.61
N LYS A 321 -16.55 15.50 -16.77
CA LYS A 321 -15.42 14.76 -16.21
C LYS A 321 -14.65 14.04 -17.32
N ALA A 322 -13.33 14.23 -17.32
CA ALA A 322 -12.44 13.61 -18.32
C ALA A 322 -12.60 12.08 -18.38
N ALA A 323 -12.82 11.43 -17.23
CA ALA A 323 -13.07 10.00 -17.15
C ALA A 323 -14.33 9.57 -17.94
N ILE A 324 -15.42 10.33 -17.82
CA ILE A 324 -16.69 10.04 -18.50
C ILE A 324 -16.58 10.34 -20.00
N LYS A 325 -15.93 11.47 -20.38
CA LYS A 325 -15.62 11.78 -21.79
C LYS A 325 -14.77 10.70 -22.46
N GLY A 326 -13.80 10.17 -21.72
CA GLY A 326 -12.96 9.04 -22.13
C GLY A 326 -13.64 7.68 -22.04
N HIS A 327 -14.97 7.62 -21.87
CA HIS A 327 -15.75 6.37 -21.79
C HIS A 327 -15.22 5.39 -20.74
N LEU A 328 -14.73 5.95 -19.62
CA LEU A 328 -14.14 5.24 -18.50
C LEU A 328 -12.96 4.31 -18.86
N GLN A 329 -12.35 4.50 -20.03
CA GLN A 329 -11.14 3.77 -20.45
C GLN A 329 -9.92 4.12 -19.60
N GLY A 330 -9.01 3.16 -19.43
CA GLY A 330 -7.76 3.33 -18.69
C GLY A 330 -7.80 2.75 -17.26
N PRO A 331 -6.85 3.14 -16.39
CA PRO A 331 -6.67 2.50 -15.09
C PRO A 331 -7.82 2.83 -14.12
N SER A 332 -8.06 1.87 -13.21
CA SER A 332 -8.93 2.00 -12.04
C SER A 332 -8.39 3.04 -11.03
N GLY A 333 -9.26 3.58 -10.16
CA GLY A 333 -8.86 4.52 -9.11
C GLY A 333 -8.89 5.99 -9.53
N LYS A 334 -9.87 6.39 -10.34
CA LYS A 334 -10.04 7.79 -10.76
C LYS A 334 -10.76 8.57 -9.66
N PRO A 335 -10.27 9.73 -9.21
CA PRO A 335 -10.91 10.48 -8.12
C PRO A 335 -12.25 11.06 -8.59
N PHE A 336 -13.26 10.97 -7.74
CA PHE A 336 -14.52 11.71 -7.84
C PHE A 336 -14.55 12.79 -6.78
N SER A 337 -15.07 13.97 -7.13
CA SER A 337 -15.32 15.03 -6.15
C SER A 337 -16.57 14.73 -5.34
N VAL A 338 -16.75 15.45 -4.23
CA VAL A 338 -17.96 15.35 -3.40
C VAL A 338 -19.21 15.70 -4.21
N GLU A 339 -19.15 16.73 -5.07
CA GLU A 339 -20.27 17.14 -5.92
C GLU A 339 -20.58 16.09 -6.99
N GLU A 340 -19.55 15.47 -7.56
CA GLU A 340 -19.73 14.37 -8.51
C GLU A 340 -20.37 13.16 -7.82
N TYR A 341 -19.98 12.87 -6.58
CA TYR A 341 -20.61 11.81 -5.80
C TYR A 341 -22.07 12.15 -5.43
N GLN A 342 -22.35 13.40 -5.06
CA GLN A 342 -23.71 13.87 -4.81
C GLN A 342 -24.58 13.77 -6.08
N ALA A 343 -24.02 14.07 -7.26
CA ALA A 343 -24.73 13.87 -8.52
C ALA A 343 -25.09 12.39 -8.76
N ILE A 344 -24.24 11.45 -8.35
CA ILE A 344 -24.55 10.01 -8.38
C ILE A 344 -25.70 9.69 -7.41
N HIS A 345 -25.65 10.22 -6.18
CA HIS A 345 -26.74 10.08 -5.21
C HIS A 345 -28.06 10.64 -5.75
N ASP A 346 -28.05 11.79 -6.42
CA ASP A 346 -29.26 12.41 -6.98
C ASP A 346 -29.87 11.56 -8.11
N ILE A 347 -29.04 10.90 -8.92
CA ILE A 347 -29.52 9.91 -9.89
C ILE A 347 -30.15 8.72 -9.16
N MET A 348 -29.48 8.16 -8.15
CA MET A 348 -30.00 7.03 -7.36
C MET A 348 -31.33 7.38 -6.66
N LYS A 349 -31.41 8.57 -6.04
CA LYS A 349 -32.60 9.07 -5.34
C LYS A 349 -33.79 9.21 -6.28
N ARG A 350 -33.59 9.74 -7.50
CA ARG A 350 -34.64 9.81 -8.53
C ARG A 350 -35.16 8.43 -8.96
N LYS A 351 -34.37 7.39 -8.75
CA LYS A 351 -34.73 5.98 -9.03
C LYS A 351 -35.30 5.26 -7.79
N GLY A 352 -35.58 5.99 -6.70
CA GLY A 352 -36.22 5.46 -5.50
C GLY A 352 -35.26 4.85 -4.46
N GLN A 353 -33.94 4.99 -4.63
CA GLN A 353 -32.98 4.54 -3.63
C GLN A 353 -33.03 5.44 -2.38
N ASP A 354 -33.07 4.81 -1.20
CA ASP A 354 -32.75 5.50 0.04
C ASP A 354 -31.24 5.76 0.13
N ILE A 355 -30.87 7.04 -0.05
CA ILE A 355 -29.47 7.50 -0.01
C ILE A 355 -28.97 7.76 1.42
N SER A 356 -29.82 7.70 2.44
CA SER A 356 -29.41 7.89 3.84
C SER A 356 -28.50 6.77 4.34
N LEU A 357 -28.60 5.59 3.73
CA LEU A 357 -27.82 4.39 4.02
C LEU A 357 -26.44 4.37 3.33
N LEU A 358 -26.17 5.32 2.42
CA LEU A 358 -24.90 5.40 1.71
C LEU A 358 -23.87 6.18 2.52
N PRO A 359 -22.57 5.81 2.45
CA PRO A 359 -21.53 6.55 3.14
C PRO A 359 -21.50 7.99 2.63
N LYS A 360 -21.32 8.94 3.53
CA LYS A 360 -21.22 10.37 3.22
C LYS A 360 -19.85 10.86 3.61
N ILE A 361 -19.38 11.86 2.88
CA ILE A 361 -18.20 12.61 3.28
C ILE A 361 -18.71 13.85 3.99
N ASP A 362 -18.42 13.95 5.28
CA ASP A 362 -18.84 15.09 6.07
C ASP A 362 -18.08 16.34 5.61
N VAL A 363 -18.83 17.42 5.38
CA VAL A 363 -18.24 18.74 5.20
C VAL A 363 -17.69 19.16 6.54
N ILE A 364 -16.39 19.43 6.57
CA ILE A 364 -15.71 19.73 7.80
C ILE A 364 -15.95 21.21 8.10
N ASP A 365 -16.41 21.58 9.29
CA ASP A 365 -16.36 22.98 9.71
C ASP A 365 -15.10 23.20 10.54
N TYR A 366 -14.14 23.95 10.00
CA TYR A 366 -12.89 24.33 10.64
C TYR A 366 -12.93 25.72 11.25
N LEU A 367 -13.95 26.53 10.96
CA LEU A 367 -14.00 27.87 11.52
C LEU A 367 -14.34 27.82 13.01
N PRO A 368 -13.50 28.41 13.87
CA PRO A 368 -13.81 28.48 15.29
C PRO A 368 -15.04 29.36 15.48
N SER A 369 -15.93 28.94 16.39
CA SER A 369 -17.05 29.76 16.85
C SER A 369 -16.62 30.88 17.81
N VAL A 370 -15.30 30.97 18.09
CA VAL A 370 -14.68 31.93 19.00
C VAL A 370 -13.88 32.96 18.23
N GLU A 371 -13.86 34.19 18.75
CA GLU A 371 -13.05 35.27 18.21
C GLU A 371 -11.55 34.98 18.44
N LEU A 372 -10.73 35.27 17.44
CA LEU A 372 -9.28 35.05 17.48
C LEU A 372 -8.58 36.36 17.83
N GLU A 373 -7.91 36.40 18.97
CA GLU A 373 -7.32 37.63 19.54
C GLU A 373 -5.80 37.71 19.36
N ASP A 374 -5.10 36.57 19.32
CA ASP A 374 -3.64 36.48 19.25
C ASP A 374 -3.12 35.20 18.57
N GLU A 375 -1.79 35.05 18.46
CA GLU A 375 -1.15 33.86 17.85
C GLU A 375 -1.52 32.56 18.58
N ARG A 376 -1.69 32.60 19.91
CA ARG A 376 -2.02 31.41 20.70
C ARG A 376 -3.47 30.99 20.49
N SER A 377 -4.37 31.93 20.26
CA SER A 377 -5.76 31.65 19.92
C SER A 377 -5.86 30.96 18.56
N VAL A 378 -5.03 31.36 17.58
CA VAL A 378 -4.91 30.66 16.27
C VAL A 378 -4.39 29.23 16.48
N GLU A 379 -3.37 29.06 17.32
CA GLU A 379 -2.84 27.74 17.65
C GLU A 379 -3.91 26.80 18.23
N ILE A 380 -4.59 27.23 19.31
CA ILE A 380 -5.52 26.38 20.06
C ILE A 380 -6.81 26.11 19.27
N ASN A 381 -7.32 27.11 18.55
CA ASN A 381 -8.66 27.04 17.98
C ASN A 381 -8.69 26.67 16.48
N LEU A 382 -7.57 26.84 15.75
CA LEU A 382 -7.46 26.46 14.35
C LEU A 382 -6.46 25.32 14.13
N ILE A 383 -5.20 25.54 14.55
CA ILE A 383 -4.09 24.66 14.19
C ILE A 383 -4.16 23.32 14.93
N GLU A 384 -4.24 23.30 16.26
CA GLU A 384 -4.28 22.07 17.04
C GLU A 384 -5.50 21.19 16.72
N PRO A 385 -6.74 21.72 16.54
CA PRO A 385 -7.89 20.94 16.08
C PRO A 385 -7.69 20.38 14.67
N PHE A 386 -7.13 21.16 13.76
CA PHE A 386 -6.78 20.70 12.41
C PHE A 386 -5.74 19.57 12.44
N LEU A 387 -4.69 19.68 13.25
CA LEU A 387 -3.69 18.63 13.45
C LEU A 387 -4.31 17.35 14.01
N LYS A 388 -5.25 17.44 14.97
CA LYS A 388 -5.96 16.27 15.49
C LYS A 388 -6.75 15.55 14.39
N LYS A 389 -7.43 16.29 13.51
CA LYS A 389 -8.13 15.72 12.34
C LYS A 389 -7.18 15.11 11.31
N LEU A 390 -5.97 15.64 11.17
CA LEU A 390 -4.88 15.01 10.42
C LEU A 390 -4.30 13.73 11.08
N GLY A 391 -4.88 13.33 12.21
CA GLY A 391 -4.56 12.12 12.96
C GLY A 391 -3.53 12.32 14.07
N TYR A 392 -2.98 13.52 14.26
CA TYR A 392 -1.97 13.80 15.30
C TYR A 392 -2.54 13.75 16.71
N ARG A 393 -1.73 13.27 17.64
CA ARG A 393 -1.97 13.25 19.09
C ARG A 393 -1.13 14.35 19.75
N GLY A 394 -1.51 14.80 20.94
CA GLY A 394 -0.81 15.90 21.62
C GLY A 394 0.67 15.65 21.93
N ASN A 395 1.12 14.39 21.91
CA ASN A 395 2.53 14.02 22.09
C ASN A 395 3.29 13.79 20.77
N ASP A 396 2.64 13.95 19.62
CA ASP A 396 3.26 13.78 18.30
C ASP A 396 4.07 15.02 17.87
N TRP A 397 3.93 16.13 18.58
CA TRP A 397 4.72 17.35 18.39
C TRP A 397 5.35 17.85 19.68
N ILE A 398 6.50 18.51 19.54
CA ILE A 398 7.15 19.28 20.60
C ILE A 398 6.86 20.75 20.33
N ARG A 399 6.14 21.40 21.24
CA ARG A 399 5.90 22.85 21.17
C ARG A 399 7.17 23.60 21.59
N GLN A 400 7.55 24.63 20.85
CA GLN A 400 8.72 25.47 21.17
C GLN A 400 9.99 24.64 21.43
N MET A 401 10.35 23.79 20.46
CA MET A 401 11.54 22.95 20.58
C MET A 401 12.82 23.80 20.53
N PRO A 402 13.73 23.73 21.51
CA PRO A 402 14.95 24.53 21.48
C PRO A 402 15.92 24.08 20.38
N ILE A 403 16.30 25.02 19.50
CA ILE A 403 17.31 24.82 18.45
C ILE A 403 18.51 25.71 18.73
N LYS A 404 19.72 25.12 18.76
CA LYS A 404 20.97 25.88 18.86
C LYS A 404 21.44 26.33 17.48
N MET A 405 21.51 27.65 17.30
CA MET A 405 21.96 28.30 16.04
C MET A 405 23.41 28.80 16.09
N GLY A 406 24.05 28.77 17.26
CA GLY A 406 25.40 29.27 17.44
C GLY A 406 25.85 29.30 18.90
N ARG A 407 26.83 30.14 19.24
CA ARG A 407 27.20 30.38 20.64
C ARG A 407 26.14 31.27 21.29
N GLY A 408 25.31 30.70 22.17
CA GLY A 408 24.34 31.44 23.00
C GLY A 408 22.95 31.61 22.39
N GLU A 409 22.80 31.52 21.07
CA GLU A 409 21.51 31.69 20.40
C GLU A 409 20.65 30.43 20.43
N ARG A 410 19.40 30.60 20.88
CA ARG A 410 18.34 29.58 20.87
C ARG A 410 17.13 30.10 20.10
N ASN A 411 16.71 29.33 19.11
CA ASN A 411 15.47 29.57 18.38
C ASN A 411 14.46 28.45 18.67
N TYR A 412 13.18 28.76 18.46
CA TYR A 412 12.08 27.90 18.87
C TYR A 412 11.01 27.90 17.77
N PRO A 413 10.93 26.88 16.90
CA PRO A 413 9.75 26.66 16.08
C PRO A 413 8.55 26.40 16.99
N ASP A 414 7.38 26.90 16.59
CA ASP A 414 6.16 26.72 17.39
C ASP A 414 5.83 25.24 17.55
N TYR A 415 5.92 24.45 16.47
CA TYR A 415 5.68 23.01 16.48
C TYR A 415 6.75 22.25 15.69
N ALA A 416 7.34 21.22 16.31
CA ALA A 416 8.25 20.27 15.68
C ALA A 416 7.70 18.84 15.78
N PHE A 417 7.56 18.15 14.63
CA PHE A 417 6.94 16.82 14.54
C PHE A 417 7.97 15.75 14.24
N GLY A 418 7.80 14.57 14.86
CA GLY A 418 8.73 13.44 14.69
C GLY A 418 10.15 13.82 15.07
N ALA A 419 10.26 14.64 16.12
CA ALA A 419 11.49 15.33 16.46
C ALA A 419 12.35 14.54 17.46
N ASN A 420 13.67 14.69 17.32
CA ASN A 420 14.64 14.27 18.33
C ASN A 420 15.26 15.53 18.95
N PRO A 421 14.96 15.84 20.22
CA PRO A 421 15.53 17.01 20.89
C PRO A 421 16.93 16.75 21.46
N LYS A 422 17.51 15.55 21.26
CA LYS A 422 18.83 15.23 21.80
C LYS A 422 19.90 16.14 21.20
N ARG A 423 20.64 16.78 22.11
CA ARG A 423 21.67 17.76 21.78
C ARG A 423 22.72 17.19 20.83
N GLY A 424 22.99 17.89 19.74
CA GLY A 424 23.94 17.48 18.68
C GLY A 424 23.37 16.48 17.67
N GLU A 425 22.15 15.98 17.90
CA GLU A 425 21.42 15.06 17.03
C GLU A 425 20.03 15.63 16.70
N GLU A 426 19.88 16.97 16.77
CA GLU A 426 18.58 17.61 16.62
C GLU A 426 18.03 17.42 15.20
N PHE A 427 16.85 16.82 15.09
CA PHE A 427 16.11 16.72 13.82
C PHE A 427 14.61 16.81 14.07
N ALA A 428 13.86 17.16 13.02
CA ALA A 428 12.40 17.06 12.97
C ALA A 428 11.99 16.66 11.55
N LYS A 429 10.92 15.88 11.41
CA LYS A 429 10.43 15.47 10.08
C LYS A 429 9.61 16.57 9.42
N MET A 430 8.88 17.34 10.22
CA MET A 430 8.12 18.52 9.81
C MET A 430 8.21 19.60 10.89
N ILE A 431 8.17 20.85 10.48
CA ILE A 431 7.94 21.98 11.39
C ILE A 431 6.70 22.76 10.97
N LEU A 432 6.04 23.40 11.93
CA LEU A 432 4.97 24.36 11.69
C LEU A 432 5.24 25.61 12.52
N GLU A 433 5.22 26.76 11.84
CA GLU A 433 5.30 28.09 12.45
C GLU A 433 3.91 28.74 12.41
N SER A 434 3.45 29.24 13.55
CA SER A 434 2.20 29.95 13.70
C SER A 434 2.44 31.46 13.65
N LYS A 435 1.51 32.18 13.05
CA LYS A 435 1.41 33.65 13.13
C LYS A 435 -0.04 34.05 13.30
N PHE A 436 -0.30 35.19 13.91
CA PHE A 436 -1.67 35.68 14.06
C PHE A 436 -2.28 35.99 12.69
N GLN A 437 -1.55 36.75 11.88
CA GLN A 437 -1.92 37.06 10.50
C GLN A 437 -0.71 37.07 9.59
N LEU A 438 -0.93 36.79 8.30
CA LEU A 438 0.05 36.92 7.23
C LEU A 438 -0.51 37.77 6.08
N SER A 439 -1.06 38.94 6.42
CA SER A 439 -1.84 39.75 5.47
C SER A 439 -0.99 40.49 4.43
N THR A 440 0.30 40.73 4.69
CA THR A 440 1.21 41.40 3.75
C THR A 440 2.33 40.48 3.26
N HIS A 441 2.85 40.75 2.06
CA HIS A 441 4.01 40.04 1.52
C HIS A 441 5.24 40.13 2.43
N ARG A 442 5.42 41.25 3.15
CA ARG A 442 6.53 41.45 4.08
C ARG A 442 6.41 40.52 5.30
N GLU A 443 5.24 40.45 5.91
CA GLU A 443 4.95 39.54 7.03
C GLU A 443 5.13 38.08 6.60
N PHE A 444 4.54 37.70 5.47
CA PHE A 444 4.67 36.37 4.88
C PHE A 444 6.13 35.98 4.63
N SER A 445 6.90 36.85 3.98
CA SER A 445 8.32 36.60 3.69
C SER A 445 9.14 36.45 4.98
N GLY A 446 8.87 37.29 5.98
CA GLY A 446 9.54 37.21 7.29
C GLY A 446 9.29 35.87 7.98
N ALA A 447 8.02 35.48 8.11
CA ALA A 447 7.62 34.19 8.69
C ALA A 447 8.19 33.01 7.90
N TYR A 448 8.18 33.09 6.57
CA TYR A 448 8.78 32.08 5.70
C TYR A 448 10.28 31.90 5.96
N TYR A 449 11.06 32.99 5.98
CA TYR A 449 12.51 32.88 6.19
C TYR A 449 12.85 32.38 7.61
N GLN A 450 12.06 32.77 8.60
CA GLN A 450 12.16 32.26 9.96
C GLN A 450 11.94 30.75 10.00
N ALA A 451 10.78 30.28 9.52
CA ALA A 451 10.46 28.86 9.47
C ALA A 451 11.49 28.08 8.63
N LYS A 452 11.90 28.62 7.47
CA LYS A 452 12.89 27.98 6.59
C LYS A 452 14.21 27.74 7.31
N SER A 453 14.66 28.71 8.10
CA SER A 453 15.88 28.58 8.90
C SER A 453 15.80 27.38 9.85
N TYR A 454 14.66 27.23 10.54
CA TYR A 454 14.41 26.11 11.44
C TYR A 454 14.33 24.78 10.69
N ALA A 455 13.60 24.75 9.58
CA ALA A 455 13.38 23.55 8.77
C ALA A 455 14.68 22.99 8.22
N LEU A 456 15.55 23.86 7.71
CA LEU A 456 16.87 23.48 7.20
C LEU A 456 17.77 22.97 8.32
N ARG A 457 17.80 23.66 9.47
CA ARG A 457 18.62 23.26 10.62
C ARG A 457 18.24 21.90 11.19
N LEU A 458 16.94 21.58 11.20
CA LEU A 458 16.37 20.32 11.67
C LEU A 458 16.23 19.26 10.56
N GLN A 459 16.70 19.56 9.35
CA GLN A 459 16.63 18.68 8.18
C GLN A 459 15.20 18.20 7.85
N ALA A 460 14.20 19.03 8.14
CA ALA A 460 12.80 18.70 7.89
C ALA A 460 12.53 18.46 6.40
N LYS A 461 11.58 17.57 6.12
CA LYS A 461 11.09 17.31 4.76
C LYS A 461 9.93 18.23 4.38
N MET A 462 9.18 18.67 5.38
CA MET A 462 8.04 19.58 5.22
C MET A 462 8.17 20.77 6.17
N MET A 463 7.78 21.93 5.67
CA MET A 463 7.64 23.15 6.45
C MET A 463 6.24 23.70 6.25
N VAL A 464 5.60 24.13 7.33
CA VAL A 464 4.24 24.69 7.29
C VAL A 464 4.24 26.07 7.94
N LEU A 465 3.56 27.02 7.31
CA LEU A 465 3.14 28.26 7.96
C LEU A 465 1.63 28.19 8.19
N ALA A 466 1.17 28.67 9.33
CA ALA A 466 -0.25 28.72 9.66
C ALA A 466 -0.61 30.09 10.25
N SER A 467 -1.76 30.63 9.87
CA SER A 467 -2.30 31.87 10.44
C SER A 467 -3.82 31.92 10.30
N LYS A 468 -4.46 33.01 10.74
CA LYS A 468 -5.92 33.19 10.59
C LYS A 468 -6.38 33.09 9.13
N GLU A 469 -5.53 33.40 8.15
CA GLU A 469 -5.88 33.34 6.74
C GLU A 469 -5.81 31.92 6.17
N GLY A 470 -5.04 31.00 6.77
CA GLY A 470 -4.91 29.63 6.26
C GLY A 470 -3.60 28.94 6.58
N LEU A 471 -3.30 27.93 5.76
CA LEU A 471 -2.11 27.11 5.80
C LEU A 471 -1.31 27.24 4.50
N TRP A 472 0.01 27.31 4.63
CA TRP A 472 0.96 27.21 3.52
C TRP A 472 1.88 26.04 3.77
N VAL A 473 1.81 25.02 2.90
CA VAL A 473 2.63 23.81 2.99
C VAL A 473 3.75 23.86 1.96
N PHE A 474 4.99 23.77 2.43
CA PHE A 474 6.20 23.86 1.63
C PHE A 474 6.93 22.50 1.63
N PRO A 475 6.92 21.77 0.50
CA PRO A 475 7.76 20.60 0.33
C PRO A 475 9.23 21.00 0.16
N ARG A 476 10.13 20.16 0.68
CA ARG A 476 11.56 20.31 0.43
C ARG A 476 11.93 19.78 -0.96
N GLU A 477 12.61 20.61 -1.75
CA GLU A 477 13.13 20.29 -3.07
C GLU A 477 14.59 20.69 -3.20
N LYS A 478 15.43 19.81 -3.77
CA LYS A 478 16.87 20.09 -4.01
C LYS A 478 17.55 20.74 -2.79
N ASP A 479 17.31 20.13 -1.63
CA ASP A 479 17.81 20.55 -0.31
C ASP A 479 17.30 21.88 0.27
N THR A 480 16.36 22.57 -0.38
CA THR A 480 15.77 23.84 0.10
C THR A 480 14.23 23.83 0.05
N PHE A 481 13.62 24.84 0.64
CA PHE A 481 12.20 25.17 0.44
C PHE A 481 12.12 26.36 -0.52
N GLY A 482 11.19 26.34 -1.47
CA GLY A 482 10.95 27.43 -2.42
C GLY A 482 9.78 28.31 -1.97
N LEU A 483 9.96 29.63 -1.92
CA LEU A 483 8.90 30.56 -1.47
C LEU A 483 7.63 30.44 -2.32
N ASN A 484 7.81 30.31 -3.65
CA ASN A 484 6.71 30.18 -4.60
C ASN A 484 6.23 28.75 -4.81
N ASN A 485 6.88 27.77 -4.17
CA ASN A 485 6.52 26.36 -4.27
C ASN A 485 5.82 25.93 -2.99
N ASN A 486 4.60 26.41 -2.82
CA ASN A 486 3.77 26.10 -1.68
C ASN A 486 2.35 25.77 -2.12
N ILE A 487 1.65 25.00 -1.30
CA ILE A 487 0.20 24.88 -1.38
C ILE A 487 -0.38 25.75 -0.29
N HIS A 488 -1.08 26.81 -0.71
CA HIS A 488 -1.88 27.64 0.16
C HIS A 488 -3.33 27.19 0.13
N LYS A 489 -3.95 27.04 1.31
CA LYS A 489 -5.39 26.84 1.48
C LYS A 489 -5.87 27.65 2.67
N ASN A 490 -6.92 28.44 2.47
CA ASN A 490 -7.61 29.10 3.58
C ASN A 490 -8.48 28.10 4.35
N TRP A 491 -8.90 28.45 5.56
CA TRP A 491 -9.68 27.55 6.43
C TRP A 491 -11.03 27.14 5.82
N ASN A 492 -11.68 28.03 5.07
CA ASN A 492 -12.92 27.70 4.35
C ASN A 492 -12.68 26.73 3.20
N GLU A 493 -11.56 26.83 2.49
CA GLU A 493 -11.18 25.85 1.48
C GLU A 493 -10.90 24.49 2.13
N LEU A 494 -10.28 24.47 3.32
CA LEU A 494 -10.01 23.22 4.04
C LEU A 494 -11.29 22.52 4.52
N ASN A 495 -12.40 23.26 4.70
CA ASN A 495 -13.72 22.67 4.96
C ASN A 495 -14.16 21.69 3.87
N HIS A 496 -13.68 21.91 2.64
CA HIS A 496 -13.98 21.05 1.52
C HIS A 496 -13.20 19.73 1.62
N PRO A 497 -13.87 18.56 1.67
CA PRO A 497 -13.20 17.29 1.94
C PRO A 497 -12.11 16.92 0.92
N ASP A 498 -12.33 17.23 -0.36
CA ASP A 498 -11.33 16.99 -1.40
C ASP A 498 -10.03 17.79 -1.20
N ILE A 499 -10.15 19.02 -0.68
CA ILE A 499 -9.02 19.89 -0.39
C ILE A 499 -8.33 19.42 0.89
N PHE A 500 -9.11 19.06 1.91
CA PHE A 500 -8.59 18.46 3.14
C PHE A 500 -7.75 17.20 2.83
N HIS A 501 -8.26 16.30 2.00
CA HIS A 501 -7.55 15.09 1.59
C HIS A 501 -6.19 15.40 0.94
N GLU A 502 -6.15 16.41 0.07
CA GLU A 502 -4.92 16.86 -0.58
C GLU A 502 -3.84 17.28 0.43
N ILE A 503 -4.24 17.98 1.50
CA ILE A 503 -3.33 18.39 2.58
C ILE A 503 -2.98 17.20 3.48
N MET A 504 -3.94 16.31 3.77
CA MET A 504 -3.70 15.09 4.55
C MET A 504 -2.65 14.18 3.91
N LEU A 505 -2.64 14.05 2.58
CA LEU A 505 -1.62 13.29 1.85
C LEU A 505 -0.20 13.84 2.03
N ARG A 506 -0.04 15.13 2.37
CA ARG A 506 1.27 15.78 2.50
C ARG A 506 1.75 15.86 3.94
N ILE A 507 0.87 16.28 4.84
CA ILE A 507 1.23 16.59 6.24
C ILE A 507 0.43 15.79 7.26
N GLY A 508 -0.39 14.82 6.85
CA GLY A 508 -1.08 13.91 7.77
C GLY A 508 -0.12 13.05 8.58
N ARG A 509 -0.53 12.64 9.78
CA ARG A 509 0.33 11.93 10.74
C ARG A 509 1.07 10.74 10.14
N LYS A 510 0.36 9.86 9.41
CA LYS A 510 0.93 8.66 8.78
C LYS A 510 1.99 8.96 7.72
N ASN A 511 1.98 10.16 7.13
CA ASN A 511 2.93 10.55 6.09
C ASN A 511 4.16 11.24 6.68
N ILE A 512 4.05 11.80 7.88
CA ILE A 512 5.15 12.47 8.58
C ILE A 512 5.82 11.54 9.58
N LEU A 513 5.09 10.95 10.53
CA LEU A 513 5.64 10.10 11.60
C LEU A 513 5.80 8.66 11.15
#